data_AF-A0A067BLY0-F1
#
_entry.id   AF-A0A067BLY0-F1
#
_cell.length_a   1.000
_cell.length_b   1.000
_cell.length_c   1.000
_cell.angle_alpha   90.00
_cell.angle_beta   90.00
_cell.angle_gamma   90.00
#
_symmetry.space_group_name_H-M   'P 1'
#
loop_
_entity.id
_entity.type
_entity.pdbx_description
1 polymer ?
#
loop_
_entity_poly.entity_id
_entity_poly.type
_entity_poly.pdbx_seq_one_letter_code
_entity_poly.pdbx_strand_id
1 'polypeptide(L)'
;MSSSATLSVLTVNDVYDVVPNEHGIGGMAEMATMLKRERAAIPPSHTTLTTINGDFLSASQAGELFYKGYGRVFKVLTATCMATAHMIDLLNHMDIDFAVFGNHEFDFGADILAQRVQESKFRWFGSNVKERATGGLFANATDTLLLPIGPDGALKLGIFGICTPETPQLSFPGDRV
;
A
#
# COMPACT_ATOMS: atom_id res chain seq x y z
N MET A 1 33.24 0.39 21.01
CA MET A 1 31.84 0.28 21.45
C MET A 1 31.02 -0.18 20.25
N SER A 2 30.14 -1.17 20.39
CA SER A 2 29.26 -1.56 19.27
C SER A 2 28.16 -0.53 19.11
N SER A 3 27.92 -0.05 17.89
CA SER A 3 26.77 0.81 17.59
C SER A 3 25.48 0.02 17.77
N SER A 4 24.47 0.63 18.38
CA SER A 4 23.13 0.06 18.49
C SER A 4 22.10 1.05 17.93
N ALA A 5 20.99 0.51 17.44
CA ALA A 5 19.83 1.27 16.98
C ALA A 5 18.57 0.49 17.35
N THR A 6 17.49 1.21 17.63
CA THR A 6 16.17 0.61 17.82
C THR A 6 15.26 1.01 16.66
N LEU A 7 14.61 0.02 16.07
CA LEU A 7 13.63 0.19 15.01
C LEU A 7 12.24 -0.12 15.58
N SER A 8 11.29 0.78 15.36
CA SER A 8 9.87 0.55 15.60
C SER A 8 9.13 0.52 14.27
N VAL A 9 8.44 -0.58 13.99
CA VAL A 9 7.64 -0.73 12.77
C VAL A 9 6.16 -0.77 13.15
N LEU A 10 5.40 0.22 12.71
CA LEU A 10 3.95 0.19 12.71
C LEU A 10 3.53 -0.42 11.37
N THR A 11 2.75 -1.49 11.42
CA THR A 11 2.37 -2.23 10.21
C THR A 11 0.87 -2.45 10.18
N VAL A 12 0.30 -2.25 9.01
CA VAL A 12 -1.06 -2.61 8.65
C VAL A 12 -1.02 -3.41 7.35
N ASN A 13 -2.02 -4.25 7.13
CA ASN A 13 -2.19 -5.08 5.95
C ASN A 13 -3.69 -5.33 5.77
N ASP A 14 -4.13 -5.69 4.57
CA ASP A 14 -5.48 -6.22 4.35
C ASP A 14 -6.59 -5.28 4.85
N VAL A 15 -6.49 -4.00 4.49
CA VAL A 15 -7.41 -2.97 4.98
C VAL A 15 -8.60 -2.91 4.05
N TYR A 16 -9.65 -3.70 4.32
CA TYR A 16 -10.80 -3.87 3.41
C TYR A 16 -12.02 -2.98 3.68
N ASP A 17 -12.08 -2.30 4.83
CA ASP A 17 -13.26 -1.51 5.19
C ASP A 17 -12.88 -0.06 5.48
N VAL A 18 -13.48 0.86 4.72
CA VAL A 18 -13.27 2.30 4.91
C VAL A 18 -14.07 2.82 6.10
N VAL A 19 -15.25 2.23 6.34
CA VAL A 19 -16.20 2.64 7.38
C VAL A 19 -16.26 1.59 8.50
N PRO A 20 -16.66 1.98 9.72
CA PRO A 20 -16.87 1.02 10.80
C PRO A 20 -17.98 0.02 10.49
N ASN A 21 -17.94 -1.15 11.14
CA ASN A 21 -19.01 -2.15 11.08
C ASN A 21 -20.29 -1.68 11.80
N GLU A 22 -21.32 -2.52 11.83
CA GLU A 22 -22.61 -2.22 12.47
C GLU A 22 -22.53 -1.91 13.98
N HIS A 23 -21.43 -2.26 14.63
CA HIS A 23 -21.15 -1.96 16.03
C HIS A 23 -20.30 -0.69 16.22
N GLY A 24 -19.96 0.01 15.13
CA GLY A 24 -19.13 1.22 15.17
C GLY A 24 -17.64 0.93 15.36
N ILE A 25 -17.19 -0.29 15.07
CA ILE A 25 -15.79 -0.73 15.24
C ILE A 25 -15.10 -0.79 13.87
N GLY A 26 -13.88 -0.30 13.80
CA GLY A 26 -13.01 -0.37 12.63
C GLY A 26 -13.14 0.83 11.69
N GLY A 27 -12.70 0.64 10.45
CA GLY A 27 -12.63 1.68 9.44
C GLY A 27 -11.38 2.55 9.51
N MET A 28 -11.20 3.37 8.48
CA MET A 28 -9.98 4.15 8.27
C MET A 28 -9.78 5.26 9.31
N ALA A 29 -10.86 5.80 9.88
CA ALA A 29 -10.78 6.83 10.91
C ALA A 29 -10.22 6.28 12.24
N GLU A 30 -10.65 5.09 12.63
CA GLU A 30 -10.12 4.42 13.82
C GLU A 30 -8.66 4.02 13.58
N MET A 31 -8.35 3.41 12.43
CA MET A 31 -6.97 3.07 12.05
C MET A 31 -6.05 4.30 12.08
N ALA A 32 -6.45 5.42 11.49
CA ALA A 32 -5.67 6.65 11.50
C ALA A 32 -5.42 7.17 12.92
N THR A 33 -6.43 7.07 13.79
CA THR A 33 -6.33 7.47 15.20
C THR A 33 -5.36 6.57 15.96
N MET A 34 -5.43 5.25 15.72
CA MET A 34 -4.51 4.28 16.31
C MET A 34 -3.08 4.52 15.85
N LEU A 35 -2.84 4.63 14.53
CA LEU A 35 -1.51 4.92 13.99
C LEU A 35 -0.92 6.20 14.57
N LYS A 36 -1.71 7.28 14.67
CA LYS A 36 -1.27 8.53 15.27
C LYS A 36 -0.90 8.37 16.74
N ARG A 37 -1.72 7.64 17.51
CA ARG A 37 -1.49 7.38 18.93
C ARG A 37 -0.24 6.54 19.16
N GLU A 38 -0.12 5.42 18.45
CA GLU A 38 1.02 4.51 18.60
C GLU A 38 2.32 5.21 18.17
N ARG A 39 2.29 5.96 17.06
CA ARG A 39 3.45 6.74 16.63
C ARG A 39 3.88 7.77 17.67
N ALA A 40 2.93 8.47 18.29
CA ALA A 40 3.23 9.46 19.32
C ALA A 40 3.82 8.85 20.62
N ALA A 41 3.59 7.56 20.86
CA ALA A 41 4.15 6.84 22.00
C ALA A 41 5.58 6.32 21.76
N ILE A 42 6.05 6.31 20.50
CA ILE A 42 7.41 5.83 20.17
C ILE A 42 8.46 6.88 20.56
N PRO A 43 9.53 6.50 21.28
CA PRO A 43 10.62 7.41 21.61
C PRO A 43 11.26 8.04 20.36
N PRO A 44 11.57 9.35 20.34
CA PRO A 44 12.23 10.00 19.21
C PRO A 44 13.61 9.43 18.85
N SER A 45 14.22 8.66 19.76
CA SER A 45 15.50 7.96 19.52
C SER A 45 15.35 6.72 18.63
N HIS A 46 14.12 6.24 18.39
CA HIS A 46 13.88 5.12 17.51
C HIS A 46 13.79 5.60 16.06
N THR A 47 14.35 4.82 15.13
CA THR A 47 13.89 4.90 13.75
C THR A 47 12.50 4.31 13.70
N THR A 48 11.53 5.08 13.19
CA THR A 48 10.13 4.64 13.10
C THR A 48 9.74 4.52 11.63
N LEU A 49 9.12 3.40 11.27
CA LEU A 49 8.56 3.17 9.94
C LEU A 49 7.10 2.77 10.06
N THR A 50 6.25 3.33 9.20
CA THR A 50 4.85 2.94 9.06
C THR A 50 4.62 2.32 7.70
N THR A 51 4.07 1.11 7.68
CA THR A 51 3.97 0.28 6.48
C THR A 51 2.54 -0.19 6.24
N ILE A 52 2.14 -0.26 4.98
CA ILE A 52 0.91 -0.94 4.52
C ILE A 52 1.26 -2.07 3.55
N ASN A 53 1.04 -3.31 3.97
CA ASN A 53 1.59 -4.48 3.28
C ASN A 53 0.60 -5.14 2.34
N GLY A 54 0.05 -4.35 1.41
CA GLY A 54 -0.82 -4.83 0.34
C GLY A 54 -2.28 -5.02 0.74
N ASP A 55 -3.06 -5.34 -0.28
CA ASP A 55 -4.49 -5.64 -0.26
C ASP A 55 -5.33 -4.56 0.44
N PHE A 56 -5.23 -3.34 -0.07
CA PHE A 56 -6.01 -2.19 0.43
C PHE A 56 -6.75 -1.44 -0.67
N LEU A 57 -6.45 -1.66 -1.96
CA LEU A 57 -7.20 -1.00 -3.04
C LEU A 57 -8.55 -1.67 -3.35
N SER A 58 -8.67 -2.97 -3.12
CA SER A 58 -9.94 -3.72 -3.33
C SER A 58 -10.94 -3.56 -2.20
N ALA A 59 -10.53 -2.91 -1.11
CA ALA A 59 -11.25 -2.54 0.10
C ALA A 59 -12.49 -1.65 -0.06
N SER A 60 -12.89 -1.35 -1.28
CA SER A 60 -14.10 -0.59 -1.47
C SER A 60 -15.20 -1.57 -1.82
N GLN A 61 -15.97 -1.99 -0.81
CA GLN A 61 -17.35 -2.44 -1.06
C GLN A 61 -18.09 -1.44 -1.96
N ALA A 62 -17.70 -0.15 -1.93
CA ALA A 62 -18.10 0.84 -2.93
C ALA A 62 -17.68 0.44 -4.36
N GLY A 63 -16.43 0.06 -4.62
CA GLY A 63 -15.96 -0.44 -5.91
C GLY A 63 -16.71 -1.69 -6.38
N GLU A 64 -17.01 -2.63 -5.48
CA GLU A 64 -17.78 -3.83 -5.82
C GLU A 64 -19.28 -3.53 -6.10
N LEU A 65 -19.90 -2.62 -5.33
CA LEU A 65 -21.25 -2.09 -5.58
C LEU A 65 -21.33 -1.34 -6.92
N PHE A 66 -20.29 -0.58 -7.26
CA PHE A 66 -20.18 0.10 -8.55
C PHE A 66 -19.95 -0.88 -9.71
N TYR A 67 -19.21 -1.97 -9.49
CA TYR A 67 -18.93 -3.02 -10.47
C TYR A 67 -20.16 -3.89 -10.76
N LYS A 68 -20.90 -4.34 -9.74
CA LYS A 68 -22.07 -5.22 -9.87
C LYS A 68 -23.36 -4.51 -10.33
N GLY A 69 -23.45 -3.17 -10.17
CA GLY A 69 -24.66 -2.40 -10.44
C GLY A 69 -24.78 -1.76 -11.83
N TYR A 70 -23.70 -1.65 -12.62
CA TYR A 70 -23.71 -0.85 -13.85
C TYR A 70 -23.35 -1.63 -15.12
N GLY A 71 -24.39 -2.08 -15.83
CA GLY A 71 -24.29 -2.71 -17.16
C GLY A 71 -23.87 -1.77 -18.32
N ARG A 72 -22.99 -0.78 -18.09
CA ARG A 72 -22.42 0.08 -19.13
C ARG A 72 -20.95 0.39 -18.81
N VAL A 73 -20.05 -0.19 -19.61
CA VAL A 73 -18.57 -0.16 -19.52
C VAL A 73 -17.98 1.23 -19.16
N PHE A 74 -18.55 2.31 -19.67
CA PHE A 74 -18.04 3.67 -19.44
C PHE A 74 -18.30 4.22 -18.02
N LYS A 75 -19.37 3.78 -17.34
CA LYS A 75 -19.70 4.25 -15.98
C LYS A 75 -18.96 3.44 -14.90
N VAL A 76 -18.60 2.19 -15.23
CA VAL A 76 -17.81 1.31 -14.37
C VAL A 76 -16.39 1.84 -14.22
N LEU A 77 -15.73 2.23 -15.32
CA LEU A 77 -14.35 2.73 -15.27
C LEU A 77 -14.20 3.97 -14.38
N THR A 78 -15.08 4.97 -14.53
CA THR A 78 -15.04 6.18 -13.68
C THR A 78 -15.27 5.85 -12.21
N ALA A 79 -16.22 4.96 -11.92
CA ALA A 79 -16.52 4.59 -10.54
C ALA A 79 -15.40 3.77 -9.90
N THR A 80 -14.77 2.86 -10.64
CA THR A 80 -13.58 2.11 -10.23
C THR A 80 -12.37 3.01 -9.99
N CYS A 81 -12.11 3.96 -10.89
CA CYS A 81 -11.04 4.94 -10.69
C CYS A 81 -11.29 5.79 -9.44
N MET A 82 -12.53 6.25 -9.20
CA MET A 82 -12.87 6.98 -7.97
C MET A 82 -12.73 6.08 -6.72
N ALA A 83 -13.08 4.80 -6.84
CA ALA A 83 -13.02 3.82 -5.77
C ALA A 83 -11.58 3.42 -5.40
N THR A 84 -10.62 3.50 -6.32
CA THR A 84 -9.20 3.28 -5.96
C THR A 84 -8.52 4.58 -5.54
N ALA A 85 -8.92 5.73 -6.12
CA ALA A 85 -8.36 7.04 -5.80
C ALA A 85 -8.60 7.45 -4.33
N HIS A 86 -9.80 7.24 -3.80
CA HIS A 86 -10.11 7.70 -2.45
C HIS A 86 -9.27 6.99 -1.38
N MET A 87 -8.93 5.71 -1.58
CA MET A 87 -8.06 5.00 -0.64
C MET A 87 -6.65 5.60 -0.63
N ILE A 88 -6.10 5.90 -1.81
CA ILE A 88 -4.80 6.60 -1.91
C ILE A 88 -4.86 7.97 -1.25
N ASP A 89 -5.94 8.74 -1.47
CA ASP A 89 -6.13 10.05 -0.83
C ASP A 89 -6.14 9.95 0.70
N LEU A 90 -6.88 9.00 1.25
CA LEU A 90 -6.92 8.74 2.70
C LEU A 90 -5.53 8.36 3.25
N LEU A 91 -4.85 7.40 2.62
CA LEU A 91 -3.53 6.93 3.07
C LEU A 91 -2.45 8.01 2.97
N ASN A 92 -2.55 8.90 1.97
CA ASN A 92 -1.70 10.08 1.82
C ASN A 92 -1.80 11.08 2.99
N HIS A 93 -2.79 10.92 3.87
CA HIS A 93 -2.97 11.72 5.09
C HIS A 93 -2.59 10.96 6.39
N MET A 94 -2.03 9.74 6.29
CA MET A 94 -1.74 8.88 7.45
C MET A 94 -0.24 8.66 7.72
N ASP A 95 0.62 9.45 7.08
CA ASP A 95 2.09 9.38 7.25
C ASP A 95 2.66 7.96 7.03
N ILE A 96 2.12 7.25 6.03
CA ILE A 96 2.67 5.95 5.60
C ILE A 96 4.02 6.20 4.93
N ASP A 97 5.03 5.40 5.28
CA ASP A 97 6.35 5.48 4.64
C ASP A 97 6.38 4.57 3.40
N PHE A 98 5.94 3.32 3.59
CA PHE A 98 6.07 2.27 2.59
C PHE A 98 4.77 1.50 2.37
N ALA A 99 4.52 1.16 1.11
CA ALA A 99 3.52 0.19 0.70
C ALA A 99 4.18 -1.00 -0.02
N VAL A 100 3.56 -2.17 0.04
CA VAL A 100 3.93 -3.34 -0.77
C VAL A 100 2.75 -3.70 -1.67
N PHE A 101 3.00 -4.11 -2.91
CA PHE A 101 1.94 -4.68 -3.75
C PHE A 101 1.45 -6.01 -3.17
N GLY A 102 0.16 -6.10 -2.86
CA GLY A 102 -0.59 -7.34 -2.70
C GLY A 102 -1.19 -7.80 -4.03
N ASN A 103 -1.86 -8.96 -4.01
CA ASN A 103 -2.51 -9.48 -5.21
C ASN A 103 -3.73 -8.65 -5.60
N HIS A 104 -4.48 -8.12 -4.62
CA HIS A 104 -5.71 -7.39 -4.87
C HIS A 104 -5.49 -5.99 -5.43
N GLU A 105 -4.28 -5.43 -5.33
CA GLU A 105 -3.92 -4.19 -6.02
C GLU A 105 -4.11 -4.28 -7.55
N PHE A 106 -4.08 -5.48 -8.12
CA PHE A 106 -4.25 -5.72 -9.55
C PHE A 106 -5.70 -5.98 -9.98
N ASP A 107 -6.67 -5.94 -9.06
CA ASP A 107 -8.07 -6.32 -9.37
C ASP A 107 -8.72 -5.39 -10.41
N PHE A 108 -8.21 -4.17 -10.50
CA PHE A 108 -8.69 -3.15 -11.43
C PHE A 108 -7.74 -2.94 -12.62
N GLY A 109 -6.76 -3.82 -12.79
CA GLY A 109 -5.77 -3.78 -13.86
C GLY A 109 -4.55 -2.93 -13.54
N ALA A 110 -3.41 -3.34 -14.12
CA ALA A 110 -2.11 -2.72 -13.90
C ALA A 110 -2.04 -1.23 -14.31
N ASP A 111 -2.86 -0.78 -15.26
CA ASP A 111 -2.86 0.63 -15.68
C ASP A 111 -3.47 1.55 -14.62
N ILE A 112 -4.56 1.12 -13.97
CA ILE A 112 -5.17 1.87 -12.86
C ILE A 112 -4.23 1.86 -11.65
N LEU A 113 -3.64 0.70 -11.34
CA LEU A 113 -2.66 0.59 -10.27
C LEU A 113 -1.45 1.50 -10.50
N ALA A 114 -0.91 1.56 -11.72
CA ALA A 114 0.21 2.44 -12.04
C ALA A 114 -0.13 3.92 -11.80
N GLN A 115 -1.38 4.34 -12.03
CA GLN A 115 -1.84 5.69 -11.66
C GLN A 115 -1.88 5.88 -10.14
N ARG A 116 -2.40 4.90 -9.39
CA ARG A 116 -2.44 4.95 -7.92
C ARG A 116 -1.04 5.05 -7.31
N VAL A 117 -0.06 4.34 -7.87
CA VAL A 117 1.34 4.44 -7.47
C VAL A 117 1.87 5.87 -7.67
N GLN A 118 1.54 6.52 -8.79
CA GLN A 118 1.97 7.91 -9.07
C GLN A 118 1.31 8.95 -8.16
N GLU A 119 0.09 8.71 -7.71
CA GLU A 119 -0.65 9.59 -6.79
C GLU A 119 -0.25 9.41 -5.32
N SER A 120 0.49 8.36 -5.00
CA SER A 120 0.89 8.03 -3.64
C SER A 120 2.03 8.94 -3.15
N LYS A 121 1.92 9.42 -1.91
CA LYS A 121 2.98 10.16 -1.20
C LYS A 121 3.96 9.22 -0.48
N PHE A 122 3.64 7.94 -0.42
CA PHE A 122 4.45 6.87 0.13
C PHE A 122 5.12 6.06 -0.98
N ARG A 123 6.19 5.36 -0.63
CA ARG A 123 6.98 4.58 -1.60
C ARG A 123 6.45 3.15 -1.69
N TRP A 124 6.27 2.68 -2.92
CA TRP A 124 5.86 1.30 -3.20
C TRP A 124 7.06 0.37 -3.37
N PHE A 125 6.97 -0.82 -2.78
CA PHE A 125 7.87 -1.94 -3.00
C PHE A 125 7.20 -3.05 -3.80
N GLY A 126 8.00 -3.71 -4.62
CA GLY A 126 7.58 -4.78 -5.52
C GLY A 126 8.79 -5.41 -6.19
N SER A 127 9.71 -5.95 -5.39
CA SER A 127 11.02 -6.43 -5.83
C SER A 127 10.89 -7.51 -6.92
N ASN A 128 9.81 -8.30 -6.85
CA ASN A 128 9.48 -9.35 -7.82
C ASN A 128 8.39 -8.97 -8.84
N VAL A 129 7.89 -7.72 -8.83
CA VAL A 129 6.85 -7.25 -9.76
C VAL A 129 7.50 -6.51 -10.93
N LYS A 130 7.43 -7.09 -12.13
CA LYS A 130 8.14 -6.57 -13.31
C LYS A 130 7.18 -6.21 -14.44
N GLU A 131 7.50 -5.19 -15.23
CA GLU A 131 6.78 -4.96 -16.48
C GLU A 131 7.27 -5.95 -17.53
N ARG A 132 6.35 -6.70 -18.15
CA ARG A 132 6.67 -7.70 -19.17
C ARG A 132 7.43 -7.12 -20.36
N ALA A 133 7.07 -5.90 -20.77
CA ALA A 133 7.65 -5.25 -21.94
C ALA A 133 9.12 -4.86 -21.74
N THR A 134 9.53 -4.51 -20.52
CA THR A 134 10.86 -3.95 -20.24
C THR A 134 11.73 -4.87 -19.37
N GLY A 135 11.12 -5.79 -18.63
CA GLY A 135 11.76 -6.53 -17.53
C GLY A 135 12.11 -5.67 -16.31
N GLY A 136 11.83 -4.37 -16.36
CA GLY A 136 12.04 -3.41 -15.26
C GLY A 136 10.97 -3.54 -14.17
N LEU A 137 11.15 -2.85 -13.05
CA LEU A 137 10.16 -2.83 -11.97
C LEU A 137 8.87 -2.16 -12.42
N PHE A 138 7.73 -2.73 -12.04
CA PHE A 138 6.43 -2.15 -12.34
C PHE A 138 6.25 -0.77 -11.69
N ALA A 139 5.74 0.19 -12.48
CA ALA A 139 5.38 1.54 -12.03
C ALA A 139 6.49 2.28 -11.24
N ASN A 140 7.76 2.04 -11.55
CA ASN A 140 8.92 2.58 -10.81
C ASN A 140 8.92 2.23 -9.31
N ALA A 141 8.36 1.08 -8.95
CA ALA A 141 8.45 0.56 -7.60
C ALA A 141 9.92 0.38 -7.16
N THR A 142 10.11 0.29 -5.85
CA THR A 142 11.42 0.10 -5.25
C THR A 142 11.74 -1.39 -5.15
N ASP A 143 12.92 -1.77 -5.64
CA ASP A 143 13.44 -3.13 -5.49
C ASP A 143 13.96 -3.35 -4.07
N THR A 144 14.93 -2.53 -3.66
CA THR A 144 15.51 -2.57 -2.32
C THR A 144 15.88 -1.16 -1.87
N LEU A 145 15.73 -0.88 -0.58
CA LEU A 145 16.19 0.35 0.07
C LEU A 145 17.18 -0.01 1.18
N LEU A 146 18.31 0.69 1.21
CA LEU A 146 19.22 0.70 2.35
C LEU A 146 19.01 2.00 3.14
N LEU A 147 18.38 1.90 4.30
CA LEU A 147 18.12 3.02 5.19
C LEU A 147 19.20 3.10 6.28
N PRO A 148 19.98 4.19 6.37
CA PRO A 148 20.87 4.41 7.50
C PRO A 148 20.07 4.58 8.80
N ILE A 149 20.44 3.85 9.86
CA ILE A 149 19.79 3.91 11.17
C ILE A 149 20.83 3.99 12.30
N GLY A 150 20.38 4.42 13.48
CA GLY A 150 21.23 4.61 14.66
C GLY A 150 22.06 5.90 14.62
N PRO A 151 22.95 6.10 15.60
CA PRO A 151 23.80 7.30 15.69
C PRO A 151 24.59 7.49 14.39
N ASP A 152 24.46 8.67 13.78
CA ASP A 152 25.12 9.08 12.53
C ASP A 152 24.94 8.11 11.35
N GLY A 153 23.88 7.27 11.36
CA GLY A 153 23.65 6.27 10.32
C GLY A 153 24.67 5.11 10.34
N ALA A 154 25.24 4.80 11.51
CA ALA A 154 26.26 3.76 11.66
C ALA A 154 25.81 2.34 11.30
N LEU A 155 24.50 2.09 11.25
CA LEU A 155 23.91 0.83 10.80
C LEU A 155 23.09 1.06 9.53
N LYS A 156 22.90 0.01 8.73
CA LYS A 156 22.06 0.05 7.53
C LYS A 156 20.97 -1.02 7.63
N LEU A 157 19.72 -0.59 7.50
CA LEU A 157 18.55 -1.44 7.40
C LEU A 157 18.24 -1.70 5.93
N GLY A 158 18.28 -2.97 5.51
CA GLY A 158 17.83 -3.38 4.17
C GLY A 158 16.33 -3.66 4.17
N ILE A 159 15.61 -3.09 3.19
CA ILE A 159 14.16 -3.20 3.06
C ILE A 159 13.83 -3.59 1.61
N PHE A 160 12.98 -4.58 1.44
CA PHE A 160 12.42 -5.01 0.16
C PHE A 160 10.99 -5.51 0.39
N GLY A 161 10.19 -5.67 -0.67
CA GLY A 161 8.80 -6.10 -0.56
C GLY A 161 8.43 -7.04 -1.70
N ILE A 162 7.67 -8.09 -1.38
CA ILE A 162 7.35 -9.16 -2.32
C ILE A 162 5.84 -9.31 -2.41
N CYS A 163 5.35 -9.37 -3.64
CA CYS A 163 3.97 -9.72 -3.97
C CYS A 163 3.89 -11.23 -4.22
N THR A 164 2.77 -11.88 -3.91
CA THR A 164 2.64 -13.33 -4.19
C THR A 164 2.82 -13.63 -5.70
N PRO A 165 3.62 -14.66 -6.07
CA PRO A 165 3.73 -15.10 -7.46
C PRO A 165 2.43 -15.70 -8.02
N GLU A 166 1.43 -15.99 -7.17
CA GLU A 166 0.12 -16.47 -7.59
C GLU A 166 -0.81 -15.35 -8.10
N THR A 167 -0.39 -14.07 -8.03
CA THR A 167 -1.19 -12.92 -8.47
C THR A 167 -1.81 -13.06 -9.87
N PRO A 168 -1.14 -13.63 -10.90
CA PRO A 168 -1.77 -13.87 -12.21
C PRO A 168 -2.96 -14.84 -12.20
N GLN A 169 -3.11 -15.66 -11.16
CA GLN A 169 -4.25 -16.56 -10.96
C GLN A 169 -5.30 -15.98 -10.00
N LEU A 170 -4.88 -15.06 -9.12
CA LEU A 170 -5.73 -14.49 -8.07
C LEU A 170 -6.42 -13.18 -8.47
N SER A 171 -5.88 -12.46 -9.46
CA SER A 171 -6.32 -11.12 -9.83
C SER A 171 -6.18 -10.86 -11.34
N PHE A 172 -6.21 -9.59 -11.77
CA PHE A 172 -6.23 -9.17 -13.17
C PHE A 172 -5.02 -8.30 -13.56
N PRO A 173 -3.77 -8.76 -13.39
CA PRO A 173 -2.59 -7.97 -13.75
C PRO A 173 -2.47 -7.67 -15.26
N GLY A 174 -3.17 -8.43 -16.10
CA GLY A 174 -3.13 -8.29 -17.56
C GLY A 174 -1.77 -8.65 -18.16
N ASP A 175 -1.54 -8.30 -19.42
CA ASP A 175 -0.28 -8.62 -20.12
C ASP A 175 0.88 -7.68 -19.74
N ARG A 176 0.60 -6.63 -18.96
CA ARG A 176 1.59 -5.61 -18.59
C ARG A 176 2.60 -6.14 -17.56
N VAL A 177 2.18 -7.03 -16.67
CA VAL A 177 2.96 -7.54 -15.52
C VAL A 177 3.15 -9.06 -15.60
#